data_AF-K2FYL2-F1
#
_entry.id   AF-K2FYL2-F1
#
_cell.length_a   1.000
_cell.length_b   1.000
_cell.length_c   1.000
_cell.angle_alpha   90.00
_cell.angle_beta   90.00
_cell.angle_gamma   90.00
#
_symmetry.space_group_name_H-M   'P 1'
#
loop_
_entity.id
_entity.type
_entity.pdbx_description
1 polymer ?
#
loop_
_entity_poly.entity_id
_entity_poly.type
_entity_poly.pdbx_seq_one_letter_code
_entity_poly.pdbx_strand_id
1 'polypeptide(L)' 'MKILTASYVLTMNTQNECIKNGAILIDGDKIKAVGTLS' A
#
# COMPACT_ATOMS: atom_id res chain seq x y z
N MET A 1 1.51 -0.10 14.64
CA MET A 1 0.86 -0.58 13.40
C MET A 1 -0.30 0.32 13.02
N LYS A 2 -0.38 0.73 11.75
CA LYS A 2 -1.47 1.50 11.14
C LYS A 2 -1.76 0.96 9.74
N ILE A 3 -3.00 1.07 9.29
CA ILE A 3 -3.38 0.75 7.92
C ILE A 3 -3.88 2.03 7.26
N LEU A 4 -3.31 2.37 6.10
CA LEU A 4 -3.80 3.45 5.24
C LEU A 4 -4.51 2.81 4.05
N THR A 5 -5.75 3.20 3.81
CA THR A 5 -6.53 2.76 2.64
C THR A 5 -6.68 3.90 1.66
N ALA A 6 -6.56 3.62 0.37
CA ALA A 6 -6.75 4.60 -0.68
C ALA A 6 -7.45 3.96 -1.88
N SER A 7 -8.22 4.76 -2.64
CA SER A 7 -8.81 4.29 -3.89
C SER A 7 -7.73 3.87 -4.90
N TYR A 8 -6.53 4.46 -4.83
CA TYR A 8 -5.38 4.11 -5.66
C TYR A 8 -4.08 4.19 -4.85
N VAL A 9 -3.22 3.18 -4.97
CA VAL A 9 -1.87 3.17 -4.42
C VAL A 9 -0.88 2.93 -5.56
N LEU A 10 -0.04 3.93 -5.84
CA LEU A 10 1.04 3.81 -6.82
C LEU A 10 2.27 3.21 -6.15
N THR A 11 2.62 1.97 -6.49
CA THR A 11 3.85 1.34 -6.04
C THR A 11 4.97 1.72 -7.00
N MET A 12 5.85 2.64 -6.60
CA MET A 12 7.05 3.04 -7.36
C MET A 12 8.14 1.96 -7.36
N ASN A 13 7.74 0.70 -7.57
CA ASN A 13 8.63 -0.44 -7.77
C ASN A 13 9.03 -0.54 -9.25
N THR A 14 9.81 -1.56 -9.63
CA THR A 14 10.23 -1.78 -11.02
C THR A 14 9.08 -2.00 -12.00
N GLN A 15 7.92 -2.44 -11.51
CA GLN A 15 6.72 -2.70 -12.30
C GLN A 15 5.81 -1.46 -12.39
N ASN A 16 6.07 -0.44 -11.55
CA ASN A 16 5.35 0.83 -11.45
C ASN A 16 3.82 0.67 -11.40
N GLU A 17 3.37 -0.30 -10.59
CA GLU A 17 1.98 -0.74 -10.57
C GLU A 17 1.07 0.25 -9.81
N CYS A 18 -0.18 0.33 -10.24
CA CYS A 18 -1.23 1.08 -9.55
C CYS A 18 -2.28 0.11 -9.00
N ILE A 19 -2.33 -0.03 -7.67
CA ILE A 19 -3.26 -0.91 -6.97
C ILE A 19 -4.55 -0.12 -6.71
N LYS A 20 -5.65 -0.58 -7.32
CA LYS A 20 -6.99 -0.03 -7.06
C LYS A 20 -7.54 -0.57 -5.74
N ASN A 21 -8.21 0.28 -4.97
CA ASN A 21 -8.68 -0.02 -3.60
C ASN A 21 -7.55 -0.59 -2.73
N GLY A 22 -6.39 0.05 -2.82
CA GLY A 22 -5.16 -0.40 -2.18
C GLY A 22 -5.12 -0.06 -0.69
N ALA A 23 -4.29 -0.81 0.03
CA ALA A 23 -3.98 -0.64 1.43
C ALA A 23 -2.47 -0.73 1.67
N ILE A 24 -1.99 0.07 2.62
CA ILE A 24 -0.59 0.10 3.06
C ILE A 24 -0.55 -0.22 4.56
N LEU A 25 0.16 -1.28 4.93
CA LEU A 25 0.45 -1.59 6.33
C LEU A 25 1.74 -0.88 6.74
N ILE A 26 1.64 -0.02 7.75
CA ILE A 26 2.75 0.74 8.31
C ILE A 26 3.06 0.24 9.72
N ASP A 27 4.32 -0.05 9.98
CA ASP A 27 4.82 -0.45 11.29
C ASP A 27 5.94 0.52 11.72
N GLY A 28 5.66 1.34 12.74
CA GLY A 28 6.49 2.50 13.07
C GLY A 28 6.53 3.52 11.93
N ASP A 29 7.72 3.74 11.40
CA ASP A 29 8.04 4.64 10.28
C ASP A 29 8.26 3.89 8.94
N LYS A 30 8.12 2.57 8.92
CA LYS A 30 8.38 1.73 7.73
C LYS A 30 7.09 1.20 7.12
N ILE A 31 7.07 1.17 5.79
CA ILE A 31 6.08 0.39 5.02
C ILE A 31 6.44 -1.09 5.16
N LYS A 32 5.49 -1.90 5.64
CA LYS A 32 5.66 -3.34 5.86
C LYS A 32 5.03 -4.17 4.75
N ALA A 33 3.89 -3.73 4.22
CA ALA A 33 3.22 -4.37 3.10
C ALA A 33 2.36 -3.38 2.32
N VAL A 34 2.17 -3.66 1.04
CA VAL A 34 1.24 -2.94 0.15
C VAL A 34 0.38 -3.99 -0.57
N GLY A 35 -0.92 -3.78 -0.64
CA GLY A 35 -1.83 -4.75 -1.25
C GLY A 35 -3.29 -4.28 -1.22
N THR A 36 -4.23 -5.21 -1.09
CA THR A 36 -5.66 -4.93 -0.88
C THR A 36 -6.10 -5.46 0.48
N LEU A 37 -7.17 -4.89 1.05
CA LEU A 37 -7.88 -5.46 2.20
C LEU A 37 -8.96 -6.38 1.66
N SER A 38 -8.65 -7.66 1.55
CA SER A 38 -9.61 -8.75 1.32
C SER A 38 -10.26 -9.17 2.63
#